data_AF-A0A5B2VE42-F1
#
_entry.id   AF-A0A5B2VE42-F1
#
_cell.length_a   1.000
_cell.length_b   1.000
_cell.length_c   1.000
_cell.angle_alpha   90.00
_cell.angle_beta   90.00
_cell.angle_gamma   90.00
#
_symmetry.space_group_name_H-M   'P 1'
#
loop_
_entity.id
_entity.type
_entity.pdbx_description
1 polymer ?
#
loop_
_entity_poly.entity_id
_entity_poly.type
_entity_poly.pdbx_seq_one_letter_code
_entity_poly.pdbx_strand_id
1 'polypeptide(L)' 'MILIGTEVFGVAVAAGWAIAGLFELGDTVSYVLMLLFSGLGAWAMVVLWRRAVQVEPIRA' A
#
# COMPACT_ATOMS: atom_id res chain seq x y z
N MET A 1 5.66 11.27 -7.17
CA MET A 1 5.76 9.99 -6.40
C MET A 1 5.33 10.15 -4.94
N ILE A 2 5.67 11.24 -4.25
CA ILE A 2 5.30 11.44 -2.83
C ILE A 2 3.78 11.42 -2.64
N LEU A 3 3.03 12.23 -3.40
CA LEU A 3 1.56 12.33 -3.30
C LEU A 3 0.86 10.98 -3.51
N ILE A 4 1.14 10.33 -4.66
CA ILE A 4 0.63 8.99 -5.00
C ILE A 4 1.02 7.94 -3.96
N GLY A 5 2.24 8.02 -3.42
CA GLY A 5 2.69 7.15 -2.34
C GLY A 5 1.79 7.26 -1.12
N THR A 6 1.60 8.47 -0.61
CA THR A 6 0.70 8.72 0.54
C THR A 6 -0.73 8.25 0.29
N GLU A 7 -1.28 8.44 -0.92
CA GLU A 7 -2.63 7.99 -1.27
C GLU A 7 -2.73 6.46 -1.27
N VAL A 8 -1.79 5.78 -1.93
CA VAL A 8 -1.77 4.31 -2.01
C VAL A 8 -1.58 3.68 -0.63
N PHE A 9 -0.66 4.21 0.18
CA PHE A 9 -0.45 3.73 1.55
C PHE A 9 -1.64 4.02 2.45
N GLY A 10 -2.24 5.21 2.35
CA GLY A 10 -3.43 5.58 3.12
C GLY A 10 -4.61 4.65 2.82
N VAL A 11 -4.87 4.37 1.55
CA VAL A 11 -5.91 3.43 1.11
C VAL A 11 -5.61 2.01 1.57
N ALA A 12 -4.37 1.56 1.46
CA ALA A 12 -3.97 0.21 1.89
C ALA A 12 -4.22 -0.02 3.39
N VAL A 13 -3.82 0.92 4.24
CA VAL A 13 -4.03 0.83 5.69
C VAL A 13 -5.51 0.93 6.05
N ALA A 14 -6.24 1.86 5.44
CA ALA A 14 -7.67 2.03 5.67
C ALA A 14 -8.47 0.79 5.25
N ALA A 15 -8.11 0.14 4.15
CA ALA A 15 -8.74 -1.09 3.70
C ALA A 15 -8.54 -2.25 4.70
N GLY A 16 -7.32 -2.40 5.24
CA GLY A 16 -7.02 -3.40 6.27
C GLY A 16 -7.81 -3.19 7.55
N TRP A 17 -7.90 -1.94 8.02
CA TRP A 17 -8.73 -1.59 9.16
C TRP A 17 -10.22 -1.86 8.92
N ALA A 18 -10.74 -1.43 7.77
CA ALA A 18 -12.15 -1.58 7.43
C ALA A 18 -12.58 -3.05 7.34
N ILE A 19 -11.79 -3.88 6.65
CA ILE A 19 -12.08 -5.31 6.53
C ILE A 19 -12.02 -5.97 7.91
N ALA A 20 -11.01 -5.68 8.72
CA ALA A 20 -10.90 -6.30 10.03
C ALA A 20 -12.03 -5.89 11.00
N GLY A 21 -12.47 -4.62 10.94
CA GLY A 21 -13.59 -4.12 11.72
C GLY A 21 -14.94 -4.69 11.29
N LEU A 22 -15.19 -4.84 9.98
CA LEU A 22 -16.46 -5.37 9.47
C LEU A 22 -16.72 -6.83 9.86
N PHE A 23 -15.67 -7.61 10.05
CA PHE A 23 -15.74 -9.03 10.38
C PHE A 23 -15.40 -9.34 11.85
N GLU A 24 -15.19 -8.31 12.68
CA GLU A 24 -14.85 -8.41 14.11
C GLU A 24 -13.71 -9.40 14.42
N LEU A 25 -12.68 -9.49 13.56
CA LEU A 25 -11.62 -10.53 13.65
C LEU A 25 -10.62 -10.34 14.81
N GLY A 26 -10.82 -9.33 15.66
CA GLY A 26 -9.93 -8.98 16.76
C GLY A 26 -8.61 -8.33 16.33
N ASP A 27 -7.82 -7.89 17.32
CA ASP A 27 -6.63 -7.05 17.10
C ASP A 27 -5.53 -7.75 16.29
N THR A 28 -5.27 -9.03 16.59
CA THR A 28 -4.19 -9.78 15.92
C THR A 28 -4.42 -9.86 14.40
N VAL A 29 -5.65 -10.21 13.99
CA VAL A 29 -5.97 -10.34 12.57
C VAL A 29 -6.02 -8.96 11.91
N SER A 30 -6.47 -7.93 12.62
CA SER A 30 -6.42 -6.54 12.16
C SER A 30 -5.01 -6.09 11.80
N TYR A 31 -4.04 -6.34 12.68
CA TYR A 31 -2.64 -6.00 12.42
C TYR A 31 -2.05 -6.79 11.26
N VAL A 32 -2.37 -8.08 11.15
CA VAL A 32 -1.94 -8.90 10.02
C VAL A 32 -2.50 -8.35 8.71
N LEU A 33 -3.79 -8.02 8.65
CA LEU A 33 -4.46 -7.42 7.48
C LEU A 33 -3.86 -6.07 7.10
N MET A 34 -3.62 -5.20 8.07
CA MET A 34 -2.94 -3.93 7.87
C MET A 34 -1.54 -4.11 7.30
N LEU A 35 -0.76 -5.06 7.84
CA LEU A 35 0.59 -5.37 7.34
C LEU A 35 0.55 -5.91 5.90
N LEU A 36 -0.39 -6.81 5.62
CA LEU A 36 -0.57 -7.44 4.30
C LEU A 36 -0.92 -6.40 3.24
N PHE A 37 -1.91 -5.55 3.50
CA PHE A 37 -2.29 -4.50 2.58
C PHE A 37 -1.22 -3.43 2.44
N SER A 38 -0.56 -3.03 3.54
CA SER A 38 0.56 -2.08 3.48
C SER A 38 1.72 -2.62 2.65
N GLY A 39 2.03 -3.91 2.78
CA GLY A 39 3.01 -4.60 1.92
C GLY A 39 2.61 -4.59 0.45
N LEU A 40 1.31 -4.77 0.16
CA LEU A 40 0.77 -4.71 -1.20
C LEU A 40 0.85 -3.28 -1.78
N GLY A 41 0.59 -2.25 -0.96
CA GLY A 41 0.78 -0.84 -1.32
C GLY A 41 2.25 -0.51 -1.61
N ALA A 42 3.17 -1.00 -0.79
CA ALA A 42 4.61 -0.87 -1.02
C ALA A 42 5.04 -1.54 -2.33
N TRP A 43 4.54 -2.74 -2.61
CA TRP A 43 4.80 -3.44 -3.86
C TRP A 43 4.28 -2.66 -5.07
N ALA A 44 3.06 -2.14 -5.02
CA ALA A 44 2.48 -1.31 -6.07
C ALA A 44 3.33 -0.06 -6.34
N MET A 45 3.85 0.58 -5.28
CA MET A 45 4.77 1.71 -5.40
C MET A 45 6.09 1.33 -6.08
N VAL A 46 6.66 0.16 -5.78
CA VAL A 46 7.88 -0.32 -6.47
C VAL A 46 7.60 -0.57 -7.96
N VAL A 47 6.45 -1.15 -8.29
CA VAL A 47 6.06 -1.35 -9.70
C VAL A 47 5.91 -0.02 -10.40
N LEU A 48 5.16 0.92 -9.81
CA LEU A 48 4.96 2.26 -10.35
C LEU A 48 6.29 2.98 -10.58
N TRP A 49 7.19 2.95 -9.59
CA TRP A 49 8.52 3.53 -9.68
C TRP A 49 9.32 2.95 -10.86
N ARG A 50 9.36 1.61 -10.97
CA ARG A 50 10.05 0.93 -12.08
C ARG A 50 9.49 1.35 -13.43
N ARG A 51 8.17 1.46 -13.56
CA ARG A 51 7.51 1.90 -14.80
C ARG A 51 7.81 3.37 -15.10
N ALA A 52 7.76 4.24 -14.11
CA ALA A 52 8.07 5.66 -14.27
C ALA A 52 9.51 5.85 -14.77
N VAL A 53 10.48 5.16 -14.17
CA VAL A 53 11.89 5.21 -14.60
C VAL A 53 12.11 4.60 -15.99
N GLN A 54 11.28 3.65 -16.43
CA GLN A 54 11.36 3.13 -17.80
C GLN A 54 10.85 4.13 -18.85
N VAL A 55 9.82 4.92 -18.52
CA VAL A 55 9.22 5.89 -19.44
C VAL A 55 10.03 7.19 -19.48
N GLU A 56 10.44 7.68 -18.31
CA GLU A 56 11.41 8.78 -18.16
C GLU A 56 12.68 8.21 -17.54
N PRO A 57 13.61 7.66 -18.36
CA PRO A 57 14.90 7.22 -17.87
C PRO A 57 15.63 8.43 -17.28
N ILE A 58 15.73 8.45 -15.95
CA ILE A 58 16.58 9.37 -15.21
C ILE A 58 18.02 9.00 -15.55
N ARG A 59 18.52 9.51 -16.68
CA ARG A 59 19.93 9.45 -17.02
C ARG A 59 20.63 10.48 -16.14
N ALA A 60 21.30 10.00 -15.10
CA ALA A 60 22.39 10.73 -14.46
C ALA A 60 23.61 10.72 -15.39
#